data_AF-A0A7V9ZQC6-F1
#
_entry.id   AF-A0A7V9ZQC6-F1
#
_cell.length_a   1.000
_cell.length_b   1.000
_cell.length_c   1.000
_cell.angle_alpha   90.00
_cell.angle_beta   90.00
_cell.angle_gamma   90.00
#
_symmetry.space_group_name_H-M   'P 1'
#
loop_
_entity.id
_entity.type
_entity.pdbx_description
1 polymer ?
#
loop_
_entity_poly.entity_id
_entity_poly.type
_entity_poly.pdbx_seq_one_letter_code
_entity_poly.pdbx_strand_id
1 'polypeptide(L)'
;MRTIIEDFGARVASVWEGLRSTTRNLVERALQSSGAGGAATAQPQRSESRPYDARADWELSRLLAAFDERSTEAGASLNAEQEKELRRMADTTALVLQAQTQSAEVFTQLVARAHRLRDYARIDQLADTLAARFAPSEICELARSNNEVVRALAQETLAQTPTSTLIGLLGDPIDAEIARDALERQASEYGLEEARRIVYMLDQVDVAEDDLLD
;
A
#
# COMPACT_ATOMS: atom_id res chain seq x y z
N MET A 1 1.64 -9.02 -27.95
CA MET A 1 1.95 -8.14 -26.80
C MET A 1 2.78 -6.94 -27.20
N ARG A 2 3.94 -7.09 -27.85
CA ARG A 2 4.77 -5.93 -28.25
C ARG A 2 4.02 -4.87 -29.09
N THR A 3 3.28 -5.30 -30.10
CA THR A 3 2.41 -4.44 -30.92
C THR A 3 1.30 -3.75 -30.14
N ILE A 4 0.67 -4.45 -29.18
CA ILE A 4 -0.40 -3.90 -28.35
C ILE A 4 0.12 -2.80 -27.40
N ILE A 5 1.38 -2.90 -26.97
CA ILE A 5 1.98 -1.97 -26.01
C ILE A 5 2.49 -0.70 -26.70
N GLU A 6 2.97 -0.83 -27.93
CA GLU A 6 3.30 0.32 -28.79
C GLU A 6 2.05 1.17 -29.08
N ASP A 7 0.88 0.54 -29.22
CA ASP A 7 -0.41 1.21 -29.44
C ASP A 7 -0.87 2.07 -28.23
N PHE A 8 -0.37 1.79 -27.02
CA PHE A 8 -0.67 2.59 -25.83
C PHE A 8 0.15 3.87 -25.72
N GLY A 9 1.17 4.05 -26.58
CA GLY A 9 1.98 5.25 -26.64
C GLY A 9 3.44 5.04 -26.24
N ALA A 10 4.31 5.94 -26.70
CA ALA A 10 5.76 5.81 -26.62
C ALA A 10 6.29 5.65 -25.18
N ARG A 11 5.66 6.30 -24.19
CA ARG A 11 6.09 6.20 -22.79
C ARG A 11 5.83 4.81 -22.21
N VAL A 12 4.63 4.27 -22.43
CA VAL A 12 4.26 2.91 -21.98
C VAL A 12 5.16 1.88 -22.65
N ALA A 13 5.39 2.01 -23.95
CA ALA A 13 6.31 1.16 -24.71
C ALA A 13 7.74 1.21 -24.16
N SER A 14 8.28 2.41 -23.94
CA SER A 14 9.63 2.59 -23.40
C SER A 14 9.81 1.96 -22.02
N VAL A 15 8.83 2.13 -21.11
CA VAL A 15 8.89 1.51 -19.78
C VAL A 15 8.81 -0.01 -19.90
N TRP A 16 7.92 -0.54 -20.75
CA TRP A 16 7.77 -1.98 -20.96
C TRP A 16 9.03 -2.64 -21.54
N GLU A 17 9.68 -2.00 -22.51
CA GLU A 17 10.93 -2.48 -23.09
C GLU A 17 12.08 -2.45 -22.09
N GLY A 18 12.09 -1.46 -21.19
CA GLY A 18 13.05 -1.33 -20.10
C GLY A 18 12.90 -2.36 -18.98
N LEU A 19 11.79 -3.11 -18.91
CA LEU A 19 11.59 -4.16 -17.90
C LEU A 19 12.56 -5.32 -18.11
N ARG A 20 13.07 -5.88 -17.01
CA ARG A 20 13.77 -7.18 -17.04
C ARG A 20 12.82 -8.29 -17.51
N SER A 21 13.36 -9.29 -18.17
CA SER A 21 12.59 -10.46 -18.61
C SER A 21 11.86 -11.15 -17.45
N THR A 22 12.47 -11.22 -16.27
CA THR A 22 11.88 -11.79 -15.05
C THR A 22 10.63 -11.02 -14.60
N THR A 23 10.68 -9.70 -14.62
CA THR A 23 9.58 -8.81 -14.23
C THR A 23 8.48 -8.80 -15.29
N ARG A 24 8.86 -8.76 -16.57
CA ARG A 24 7.92 -8.86 -17.68
C ARG A 24 7.13 -10.17 -17.63
N ASN A 25 7.83 -11.29 -17.41
CA ASN A 25 7.21 -12.62 -17.30
C ASN A 25 6.18 -12.72 -16.15
N LEU A 26 6.31 -11.91 -15.09
CA LEU A 26 5.30 -11.86 -14.02
C LEU A 26 3.97 -11.32 -14.53
N VAL A 27 4.02 -10.18 -15.22
CA VAL A 27 2.83 -9.53 -15.79
C VAL A 27 2.22 -10.39 -16.89
N GLU A 28 3.06 -10.96 -17.77
CA GLU A 28 2.59 -11.83 -18.84
C GLU A 28 1.89 -13.10 -18.31
N ARG A 29 2.44 -13.75 -17.27
CA ARG A 29 1.79 -14.90 -16.63
C ARG A 29 0.47 -14.52 -15.96
N ALA A 30 0.43 -13.39 -15.26
CA ALA A 30 -0.78 -12.91 -14.62
C ALA A 30 -1.88 -12.53 -15.65
N LEU A 31 -1.49 -12.01 -16.82
CA LEU A 31 -2.40 -11.71 -17.92
C LEU A 31 -2.97 -12.99 -18.55
N GLN A 32 -2.14 -14.04 -18.68
CA GLN A 32 -2.57 -15.35 -19.17
C GLN A 32 -3.52 -16.05 -18.19
N SER A 33 -3.23 -16.01 -16.89
CA SER A 33 -4.12 -16.61 -15.87
C SER A 33 -5.46 -15.90 -15.78
N SER A 34 -5.50 -14.58 -16.00
CA SER A 34 -6.74 -13.80 -15.99
C SER A 34 -7.62 -14.02 -17.24
N GLY A 35 -7.08 -14.63 -18.30
CA GLY A 35 -7.82 -14.95 -19.54
C GLY A 35 -8.43 -16.35 -19.56
N ALA A 36 -8.03 -17.24 -18.66
CA ALA A 36 -8.63 -18.57 -18.52
C ALA A 36 -9.89 -18.44 -17.64
N GLY A 37 -11.06 -18.44 -18.29
CA GLY A 37 -12.36 -18.20 -17.66
C GLY A 37 -12.59 -18.97 -16.37
N GLY A 38 -12.42 -18.28 -15.25
CA GLY A 38 -12.77 -18.74 -13.91
C GLY A 38 -13.16 -17.53 -13.08
N ALA A 39 -14.46 -17.27 -13.00
CA ALA A 39 -15.03 -16.44 -11.95
C ALA A 39 -14.77 -17.14 -10.62
N ALA A 40 -13.65 -16.82 -10.00
CA ALA A 40 -13.38 -17.11 -8.61
C ALA A 40 -12.75 -15.85 -8.03
N THR A 41 -13.29 -15.42 -6.91
CA THR A 41 -12.65 -14.62 -5.88
C THR A 41 -11.28 -15.23 -5.55
N ALA A 42 -10.30 -15.02 -6.42
CA ALA A 42 -8.92 -15.41 -6.19
C ALA A 42 -8.36 -14.36 -5.24
N GLN A 43 -8.51 -14.62 -3.94
CA GLN A 43 -7.54 -14.12 -2.97
C GLN A 43 -6.15 -14.29 -3.61
N PRO A 44 -5.28 -13.27 -3.60
CA PRO A 44 -3.95 -13.40 -4.13
C PRO A 44 -3.28 -14.53 -3.35
N GLN A 45 -3.22 -15.72 -3.94
CA GLN A 45 -2.44 -16.82 -3.40
C GLN A 45 -1.05 -16.25 -3.29
N ARG A 46 -0.57 -16.10 -2.04
CA ARG A 46 0.82 -15.76 -1.77
C ARG A 46 1.62 -16.63 -2.71
N SER A 47 2.46 -16.00 -3.53
CA SER A 47 3.49 -16.73 -4.26
C SER A 47 4.49 -17.23 -3.21
N GLU A 48 4.07 -18.23 -2.44
CA GLU A 48 4.86 -18.89 -1.43
C GLU A 48 6.10 -19.39 -2.16
N SER A 49 7.27 -18.94 -1.71
CA SER A 49 8.62 -19.23 -2.21
C SER A 49 9.21 -18.38 -3.34
N ARG A 50 8.75 -17.13 -3.57
CA ARG A 50 9.60 -16.18 -4.30
C ARG A 50 10.29 -15.20 -3.35
N PRO A 51 11.64 -15.11 -3.36
CA PRO A 51 12.33 -14.09 -2.59
C PRO A 51 11.89 -12.71 -3.09
N TYR A 52 11.68 -11.79 -2.15
CA TYR A 52 11.35 -10.40 -2.44
C TYR A 52 12.40 -9.77 -3.37
N ASP A 53 11.96 -9.10 -4.43
CA ASP A 53 12.80 -8.40 -5.40
C ASP A 53 12.39 -6.93 -5.46
N ALA A 54 13.05 -6.09 -4.66
CA ALA A 54 12.82 -4.64 -4.61
C ALA A 54 12.94 -3.97 -6.00
N ARG A 55 13.77 -4.51 -6.90
CA ARG A 55 13.88 -3.98 -8.25
C ARG A 55 12.66 -4.32 -9.10
N ALA A 56 12.03 -5.47 -8.88
CA ALA A 56 10.78 -5.80 -9.56
C ALA A 56 9.65 -4.86 -9.13
N ASP A 57 9.59 -4.51 -7.83
CA ASP A 57 8.64 -3.52 -7.31
C ASP A 57 8.82 -2.15 -7.98
N TRP A 58 10.06 -1.65 -8.06
CA TRP A 58 10.35 -0.37 -8.73
C TRP A 58 10.01 -0.39 -10.23
N GLU A 59 10.31 -1.49 -10.93
CA GLU A 59 10.01 -1.63 -12.36
C GLU A 59 8.50 -1.67 -12.62
N LEU A 60 7.74 -2.36 -11.78
CA LEU A 60 6.28 -2.49 -11.90
C LEU A 60 5.54 -1.25 -11.41
N SER A 61 6.03 -0.57 -10.37
CA SER A 61 5.45 0.70 -9.91
C SER A 61 5.53 1.77 -11.00
N ARG A 62 6.67 1.83 -11.69
CA ARG A 62 6.88 2.72 -12.85
C ARG A 62 5.98 2.35 -14.03
N LEU A 63 5.82 1.06 -14.30
CA LEU A 63 4.91 0.59 -15.34
C LEU A 63 3.45 0.95 -15.03
N LEU A 64 3.01 0.72 -13.79
CA LEU A 64 1.67 1.06 -13.33
C LEU A 64 1.41 2.57 -13.43
N ALA A 65 2.38 3.40 -13.01
CA ALA A 65 2.29 4.85 -13.13
C ALA A 65 2.13 5.29 -14.60
N ALA A 66 2.88 4.66 -15.53
CA ALA A 66 2.76 4.95 -16.95
C ALA A 66 1.39 4.57 -17.52
N PHE A 67 0.82 3.43 -17.11
CA PHE A 67 -0.54 3.04 -17.50
C PHE A 67 -1.60 3.98 -16.94
N ASP A 68 -1.49 4.33 -15.66
CA ASP A 68 -2.44 5.20 -14.98
C ASP A 68 -2.42 6.62 -15.59
N GLU A 69 -1.24 7.19 -15.82
CA GLU A 69 -1.10 8.48 -16.50
C GLU A 69 -1.72 8.45 -17.88
N ARG A 70 -1.42 7.39 -18.66
CA ARG A 70 -2.00 7.21 -19.99
C ARG A 70 -3.52 7.11 -19.97
N SER A 71 -4.10 6.48 -18.94
CA SER A 71 -5.55 6.38 -18.78
C SER A 71 -6.22 7.73 -18.45
N THR A 72 -5.44 8.70 -17.95
CA THR A 72 -5.91 10.05 -17.61
C THR A 72 -5.61 11.10 -18.68
N GLU A 73 -4.74 10.80 -19.64
CA GLU A 73 -4.38 11.69 -20.74
C GLU A 73 -5.58 11.90 -21.68
N ALA A 74 -6.29 13.03 -21.50
CA ALA A 74 -7.28 13.50 -22.44
C ALA A 74 -6.57 14.10 -23.68
N GLY A 75 -6.60 13.40 -24.81
CA GLY A 75 -6.14 14.00 -26.08
C GLY A 75 -5.53 13.07 -27.12
N ALA A 76 -5.19 11.83 -26.76
CA ALA A 76 -4.79 10.83 -27.74
C ALA A 76 -5.88 9.77 -27.81
N SER A 77 -6.58 9.70 -28.94
CA SER A 77 -7.74 8.83 -29.16
C SER A 77 -7.33 7.35 -29.13
N LEU A 78 -7.25 6.77 -27.93
CA LEU A 78 -7.36 5.33 -27.78
C LEU A 78 -8.79 4.96 -28.17
N ASN A 79 -8.94 3.90 -28.95
CA ASN A 79 -10.27 3.35 -29.18
C ASN A 79 -10.75 2.61 -27.92
N ALA A 80 -12.06 2.35 -27.82
CA ALA A 80 -12.65 1.72 -26.63
C ALA A 80 -12.04 0.35 -26.29
N GLU A 81 -11.60 -0.42 -27.29
CA GLU A 81 -10.91 -1.71 -27.09
C GLU A 81 -9.51 -1.51 -26.48
N GLN A 82 -8.75 -0.52 -26.96
CA GLN A 82 -7.44 -0.15 -26.44
C GLN A 82 -7.54 0.40 -25.02
N GLU A 83 -8.55 1.23 -24.71
CA GLU A 83 -8.79 1.70 -23.35
C GLU A 83 -9.11 0.53 -22.40
N LYS A 84 -9.92 -0.42 -22.85
CA LYS A 84 -10.26 -1.62 -22.08
C LYS A 84 -9.03 -2.50 -21.83
N GLU A 85 -8.19 -2.72 -22.85
CA GLU A 85 -6.97 -3.51 -22.70
C GLU A 85 -5.92 -2.80 -21.85
N LEU A 86 -5.76 -1.47 -22.00
CA LEU A 86 -4.91 -0.64 -21.14
C LEU A 86 -5.32 -0.79 -19.67
N ARG A 87 -6.61 -0.67 -19.39
CA ARG A 87 -7.16 -0.82 -18.03
C ARG A 87 -6.89 -2.23 -17.49
N ARG A 88 -7.13 -3.27 -18.30
CA ARG A 88 -6.85 -4.66 -17.94
C ARG A 88 -5.37 -4.88 -17.59
N MET A 89 -4.46 -4.30 -18.37
CA MET A 89 -3.02 -4.37 -18.08
C MET A 89 -2.63 -3.61 -16.81
N ALA A 90 -3.20 -2.42 -16.60
CA ALA A 90 -3.00 -1.65 -15.37
C ALA A 90 -3.49 -2.43 -14.14
N ASP A 91 -4.69 -3.00 -14.20
CA ASP A 91 -5.28 -3.80 -13.11
C ASP A 91 -4.46 -5.06 -12.84
N THR A 92 -3.98 -5.73 -13.88
CA THR A 92 -3.11 -6.91 -13.72
C THR A 92 -1.77 -6.55 -13.10
N THR A 93 -1.18 -5.41 -13.49
CA THR A 93 0.08 -4.91 -12.92
C THR A 93 -0.12 -4.56 -11.44
N ALA A 94 -1.23 -3.90 -11.09
CA ALA A 94 -1.60 -3.62 -9.71
C ALA A 94 -1.83 -4.90 -8.88
N LEU A 95 -2.43 -5.94 -9.46
CA LEU A 95 -2.59 -7.24 -8.82
C LEU A 95 -1.24 -7.90 -8.51
N VAL A 96 -0.31 -7.89 -9.48
CA VAL A 96 1.03 -8.45 -9.30
C VAL A 96 1.78 -7.69 -8.21
N LEU A 97 1.75 -6.36 -8.24
CA LEU A 97 2.34 -5.51 -7.19
C LEU A 97 1.74 -5.83 -5.82
N GLN A 98 0.41 -5.85 -5.71
CA GLN A 98 -0.26 -6.15 -4.45
C GLN A 98 0.13 -7.53 -3.91
N ALA A 99 0.33 -8.54 -4.76
CA ALA A 99 0.63 -9.90 -4.31
C ALA A 99 2.05 -10.07 -3.77
N GLN A 100 3.02 -9.28 -4.25
CA GLN A 100 4.45 -9.51 -3.97
C GLN A 100 5.14 -8.37 -3.21
N THR A 101 4.56 -7.16 -3.21
CA THR A 101 5.25 -5.97 -2.69
C THR A 101 5.43 -6.02 -1.17
N GLN A 102 6.58 -5.53 -0.72
CA GLN A 102 6.88 -5.24 0.68
C GLN A 102 7.27 -3.75 0.85
N SER A 103 6.91 -2.90 -0.12
CA SER A 103 7.27 -1.48 -0.13
C SER A 103 6.10 -0.60 0.30
N ALA A 104 6.34 0.26 1.29
CA ALA A 104 5.40 1.30 1.74
C ALA A 104 5.04 2.30 0.62
N GLU A 105 6.00 2.59 -0.28
CA GLU A 105 5.78 3.46 -1.43
C GLU A 105 4.79 2.83 -2.42
N VAL A 106 4.99 1.56 -2.75
CA VAL A 106 4.07 0.81 -3.62
C VAL A 106 2.70 0.68 -2.96
N PHE A 107 2.64 0.43 -1.65
CA PHE A 107 1.37 0.42 -0.92
C PHE A 107 0.63 1.76 -1.08
N THR A 108 1.34 2.88 -0.88
CA THR A 108 0.79 4.23 -1.06
C THR A 108 0.27 4.45 -2.48
N GLN A 109 1.02 4.00 -3.50
CA GLN A 109 0.60 4.08 -4.90
C GLN A 109 -0.67 3.27 -5.17
N LEU A 110 -0.77 2.05 -4.64
CA LEU A 110 -1.92 1.17 -4.82
C LEU A 110 -3.18 1.75 -4.15
N VAL A 111 -3.06 2.28 -2.93
CA VAL A 111 -4.17 2.95 -2.23
C VAL A 111 -4.61 4.21 -2.99
N ALA A 112 -3.67 5.06 -3.44
CA ALA A 112 -3.99 6.25 -4.21
C ALA A 112 -4.74 5.90 -5.52
N ARG A 113 -4.31 4.83 -6.20
CA ARG A 113 -4.99 4.32 -7.40
C ARG A 113 -6.40 3.82 -7.09
N ALA A 114 -6.55 2.97 -6.07
CA ALA A 114 -7.84 2.41 -5.68
C ALA A 114 -8.83 3.52 -5.28
N HIS A 115 -8.36 4.51 -4.52
CA HIS A 115 -9.16 5.68 -4.14
C HIS A 115 -9.60 6.51 -5.34
N ARG A 116 -8.68 6.81 -6.28
CA ARG A 116 -9.01 7.52 -7.53
C ARG A 116 -10.05 6.78 -8.36
N LEU A 117 -9.98 5.44 -8.40
CA LEU A 117 -10.93 4.58 -9.11
C LEU A 117 -12.21 4.29 -8.32
N ARG A 118 -12.33 4.78 -7.08
CA ARG A 118 -13.42 4.49 -6.14
C ARG A 118 -13.63 2.99 -5.89
N ASP A 119 -12.54 2.23 -5.93
CA ASP A 119 -12.53 0.80 -5.65
C ASP A 119 -12.29 0.57 -4.15
N TYR A 120 -13.34 0.78 -3.34
CA TYR A 120 -13.24 0.67 -1.89
C TYR A 120 -12.98 -0.75 -1.41
N ALA A 121 -13.51 -1.76 -2.12
CA ALA A 121 -13.23 -3.16 -1.83
C ALA A 121 -11.72 -3.48 -1.96
N ARG A 122 -11.02 -2.83 -2.89
CA ARG A 122 -9.57 -2.94 -3.00
C ARG A 122 -8.84 -2.25 -1.86
N ILE A 123 -9.32 -1.11 -1.39
CA ILE A 123 -8.75 -0.41 -0.24
C ILE A 123 -8.85 -1.29 1.01
N ASP A 124 -10.00 -1.92 1.24
CA ASP A 124 -10.20 -2.85 2.36
C ASP A 124 -9.22 -4.03 2.29
N GLN A 125 -9.08 -4.65 1.11
CA GLN A 125 -8.11 -5.73 0.90
C GLN A 125 -6.65 -5.31 1.16
N LEU A 126 -6.30 -4.06 0.86
CA LEU A 126 -4.97 -3.53 1.13
C LEU A 126 -4.79 -3.33 2.64
N ALA A 127 -5.78 -2.76 3.31
CA ALA A 127 -5.80 -2.54 4.76
C ALA A 127 -5.69 -3.85 5.56
N ASP A 128 -6.42 -4.89 5.18
CA ASP A 128 -6.41 -6.21 5.84
C ASP A 128 -5.01 -6.85 5.87
N THR A 129 -4.14 -6.46 4.94
CA THR A 129 -2.79 -7.03 4.84
C THR A 129 -1.72 -6.20 5.52
N LEU A 130 -2.06 -5.01 6.02
CA LEU A 130 -1.10 -4.00 6.47
C LEU A 130 -0.28 -4.49 7.67
N ALA A 131 -0.95 -4.91 8.75
CA ALA A 131 -0.31 -5.46 9.96
C ALA A 131 0.53 -6.73 9.70
N ALA A 132 0.16 -7.51 8.67
CA ALA A 132 0.87 -8.73 8.32
C ALA A 132 2.09 -8.49 7.41
N ARG A 133 2.19 -7.31 6.79
CA ARG A 133 3.22 -6.97 5.80
C ARG A 133 4.31 -6.06 6.34
N PHE A 134 3.95 -5.13 7.21
CA PHE A 134 4.83 -4.08 7.67
C PHE A 134 5.10 -4.23 9.16
N ALA A 135 6.33 -3.95 9.56
CA ALA A 135 6.68 -3.82 10.96
C ALA A 135 5.95 -2.60 11.57
N PRO A 136 5.64 -2.60 12.87
CA PRO A 136 4.94 -1.48 13.51
C PRO A 136 5.57 -0.09 13.23
N SER A 137 6.90 0.02 13.21
CA SER A 137 7.59 1.27 12.85
C SER A 137 7.36 1.71 11.39
N GLU A 138 7.28 0.77 10.44
CA GLU A 138 6.92 1.09 9.04
C GLU A 138 5.46 1.55 8.95
N ILE A 139 4.58 1.02 9.81
CA ILE A 139 3.19 1.50 9.90
C ILE A 139 3.15 2.92 10.48
N CYS A 140 4.01 3.25 11.44
CA CYS A 140 4.19 4.63 11.92
C CYS A 140 4.65 5.58 10.79
N GLU A 141 5.55 5.13 9.91
CA GLU A 141 5.91 5.93 8.73
C GLU A 141 4.72 6.17 7.81
N LEU A 142 3.89 5.14 7.56
CA LEU A 142 2.65 5.29 6.79
C LEU A 142 1.65 6.23 7.47
N ALA A 143 1.61 6.26 8.80
CA ALA A 143 0.80 7.20 9.58
C ALA A 143 1.28 8.66 9.46
N ARG A 144 2.53 8.89 8.99
CA ARG A 144 3.05 10.23 8.63
C ARG A 144 2.88 10.56 7.14
N SER A 145 2.28 9.65 6.35
CA SER A 145 2.11 9.86 4.91
C SER A 145 1.27 11.10 4.61
N ASN A 146 1.62 11.82 3.55
CA ASN A 146 0.83 12.93 3.02
C ASN A 146 -0.52 12.47 2.43
N ASN A 147 -0.66 11.19 2.10
CA ASN A 147 -1.91 10.64 1.61
C ASN A 147 -2.86 10.35 2.79
N GLU A 148 -3.96 11.09 2.86
CA GLU A 148 -4.93 11.02 3.95
C GLU A 148 -5.53 9.62 4.15
N VAL A 149 -5.81 8.91 3.06
CA VAL A 149 -6.35 7.55 3.12
C VAL A 149 -5.32 6.59 3.70
N VAL A 150 -4.07 6.67 3.21
CA VAL A 150 -2.97 5.83 3.74
C VAL A 150 -2.74 6.10 5.22
N ARG A 151 -2.71 7.39 5.60
CA ARG A 151 -2.56 7.80 6.99
C ARG A 151 -3.68 7.26 7.88
N ALA A 152 -4.93 7.39 7.44
CA ALA A 152 -6.07 6.86 8.19
C ALA A 152 -6.01 5.33 8.35
N LEU A 153 -5.66 4.59 7.28
CA LEU A 153 -5.49 3.13 7.36
C LEU A 153 -4.38 2.71 8.31
N ALA A 154 -3.25 3.44 8.29
CA ALA A 154 -2.13 3.16 9.17
C ALA A 154 -2.46 3.44 10.65
N GLN A 155 -3.08 4.59 10.93
CA GLN A 155 -3.55 4.94 12.28
C GLN A 155 -4.56 3.92 12.81
N GLU A 156 -5.49 3.49 11.97
CA GLU A 156 -6.46 2.46 12.32
C GLU A 156 -5.78 1.12 12.62
N THR A 157 -4.81 0.73 11.79
CA THR A 157 -4.03 -0.49 12.02
C THR A 157 -3.26 -0.44 13.34
N LEU A 158 -2.67 0.71 13.68
CA LEU A 158 -1.96 0.91 14.95
C LEU A 158 -2.91 0.87 16.15
N ALA A 159 -4.09 1.47 16.04
CA ALA A 159 -5.10 1.41 17.10
C ALA A 159 -5.56 -0.02 17.39
N GLN A 160 -5.53 -0.91 16.40
CA GLN A 160 -5.85 -2.34 16.57
C GLN A 160 -4.64 -3.23 16.96
N THR A 161 -3.43 -2.66 17.01
CA THR A 161 -2.20 -3.40 17.33
C THR A 161 -2.11 -3.68 18.85
N PRO A 162 -1.49 -4.78 19.33
CA PRO A 162 -1.37 -5.03 20.76
C PRO A 162 -0.73 -3.86 21.53
N THR A 163 -1.30 -3.52 22.70
CA THR A 163 -0.82 -2.43 23.55
C THR A 163 0.68 -2.56 23.89
N SER A 164 1.16 -3.78 24.15
CA SER A 164 2.58 -4.05 24.39
C SER A 164 3.50 -3.65 23.24
N THR A 165 3.04 -3.75 21.99
CA THR A 165 3.79 -3.35 20.81
C THR A 165 3.89 -1.83 20.73
N LEU A 166 2.80 -1.12 21.01
CA LEU A 166 2.79 0.35 21.06
C LEU A 166 3.70 0.88 22.17
N ILE A 167 3.71 0.24 23.35
CA ILE A 167 4.65 0.58 24.43
C ILE A 167 6.10 0.45 23.94
N GLY A 168 6.41 -0.59 23.17
CA GLY A 168 7.74 -0.77 22.59
C GLY A 168 8.16 0.36 21.65
N LEU A 169 7.21 0.97 20.94
CA LEU A 169 7.45 2.09 20.03
C LEU A 169 7.68 3.43 20.75
N LEU A 170 7.20 3.58 21.99
CA LEU A 170 7.44 4.80 22.79
C LEU A 170 8.93 5.06 23.05
N GLY A 171 9.77 4.03 22.95
CA GLY A 171 11.22 4.17 23.08
C GLY A 171 11.92 4.82 21.88
N ASP A 172 11.25 4.92 20.74
CA ASP A 172 11.77 5.58 19.54
C ASP A 172 11.19 7.00 19.44
N PRO A 173 12.00 8.07 19.50
CA PRO A 173 11.50 9.45 19.47
C PRO A 173 10.76 9.80 18.17
N ILE A 174 11.00 9.08 17.06
CA ILE A 174 10.32 9.32 15.80
C ILE A 174 8.90 8.73 15.83
N ASP A 175 8.73 7.56 16.44
CA ASP A 175 7.47 6.82 16.47
C ASP A 175 6.64 7.06 17.74
N ALA A 176 7.24 7.63 18.79
CA ALA A 176 6.62 7.80 20.11
C ALA A 176 5.31 8.60 20.07
N GLU A 177 5.27 9.71 19.32
CA GLU A 177 4.06 10.54 19.20
C GLU A 177 2.90 9.74 18.60
N ILE A 178 3.16 9.00 17.52
CA ILE A 178 2.15 8.18 16.84
C ILE A 178 1.72 6.99 17.70
N ALA A 179 2.67 6.40 18.43
CA ALA A 179 2.38 5.31 19.36
C ALA A 179 1.51 5.81 20.53
N ARG A 180 1.75 7.02 21.03
CA ARG A 180 0.91 7.68 22.04
C ARG A 180 -0.49 7.94 21.51
N ASP A 181 -0.63 8.54 20.34
CA ASP A 181 -1.93 8.75 19.69
C ASP A 181 -2.72 7.44 19.56
N ALA A 182 -2.05 6.35 19.14
CA ALA A 182 -2.67 5.04 19.04
C ALA A 182 -3.11 4.49 20.42
N LEU A 183 -2.32 4.67 21.47
CA LEU A 183 -2.68 4.31 22.84
C LEU A 183 -3.87 5.13 23.37
N GLU A 184 -3.92 6.42 23.06
CA GLU A 184 -5.05 7.28 23.42
C GLU A 184 -6.34 6.84 22.72
N ARG A 185 -6.26 6.49 21.43
CA ARG A 185 -7.39 5.91 20.70
C ARG A 185 -7.81 4.56 21.26
N GLN A 186 -6.87 3.69 21.63
CA GLN A 186 -7.18 2.44 22.34
C GLN A 186 -7.92 2.66 23.65
N ALA A 187 -7.48 3.66 24.43
CA ALA A 187 -8.08 3.99 25.71
C ALA A 187 -9.49 4.59 25.58
N SER A 188 -9.68 5.50 24.62
CA SER A 188 -10.90 6.31 24.46
C SER A 188 -11.94 5.66 23.54
N GLU A 189 -11.54 5.23 22.34
CA GLU A 189 -12.44 4.67 21.31
C GLU A 189 -12.72 3.18 21.56
N TYR A 190 -11.67 2.41 21.87
CA TYR A 190 -11.77 0.95 22.06
C TYR A 190 -12.03 0.54 23.52
N GLY A 191 -11.91 1.48 24.46
CA GLY A 191 -12.14 1.23 25.88
C GLY A 191 -11.15 0.24 26.51
N LEU A 192 -9.93 0.13 25.98
CA LEU A 192 -8.92 -0.78 26.51
C LEU A 192 -8.36 -0.26 27.83
N GLU A 193 -8.59 -1.02 28.89
CA GLU A 193 -8.20 -0.64 30.25
C GLU A 193 -6.67 -0.64 30.43
N GLU A 194 -5.95 -1.52 29.73
CA GLU A 194 -4.49 -1.52 29.73
C GLU A 194 -3.94 -0.22 29.13
N ALA A 195 -4.43 0.19 27.96
CA ALA A 195 -4.04 1.44 27.31
C ALA A 195 -4.36 2.66 28.19
N ARG A 196 -5.52 2.70 28.86
CA ARG A 196 -5.88 3.77 29.80
C ARG A 196 -4.86 3.97 30.92
N ARG A 197 -4.39 2.86 31.50
CA ARG A 197 -3.37 2.92 32.57
C ARG A 197 -2.05 3.47 32.03
N ILE A 198 -1.64 3.06 30.84
CA ILE A 198 -0.40 3.52 30.22
C ILE A 198 -0.48 5.01 29.89
N VAL A 199 -1.56 5.47 29.24
CA VAL A 199 -1.76 6.91 28.94
C VAL A 199 -1.73 7.75 30.23
N TYR A 200 -2.43 7.31 31.28
CA TYR A 200 -2.39 7.99 32.58
C TYR A 200 -0.99 8.06 33.21
N MET A 201 -0.16 7.02 33.01
CA MET A 201 1.24 7.05 33.46
C MET A 201 2.09 8.03 32.65
N LEU A 202 1.90 8.08 31.32
CA LEU A 202 2.62 9.00 30.44
C LEU A 202 2.29 10.45 30.77
N ASP A 203 1.01 10.78 30.97
CA ASP A 203 0.59 12.14 31.34
C ASP A 203 1.22 12.61 32.66
N GLN A 204 1.44 11.71 33.62
CA GLN A 204 2.14 12.06 34.86
C GLN A 204 3.64 12.28 34.68
N VAL A 205 4.27 11.62 33.71
CA VAL A 205 5.69 11.83 33.39
C VAL A 205 5.87 13.20 32.75
N ASP A 206 5.03 13.56 31.78
CA ASP A 206 5.13 14.86 31.10
C ASP A 206 4.96 16.04 32.06
N VAL A 207 3.98 15.96 32.97
CA VAL A 207 3.76 17.00 33.99
C VAL A 207 4.98 17.15 34.89
N ALA A 208 5.63 16.04 35.26
CA ALA A 208 6.84 16.08 36.07
C ALA A 208 8.06 16.62 35.30
N GLU A 209 8.15 16.41 33.98
CA GLU A 209 9.21 16.98 33.14
C GLU A 209 9.02 18.49 32.95
N ASP A 210 7.80 18.97 32.73
CA ASP A 210 7.49 20.40 32.60
C ASP A 210 7.80 21.15 33.91
N ASP A 211 7.41 20.59 35.07
CA ASP A 211 7.69 21.18 36.40
C ASP A 211 9.21 21.25 36.73
N LEU A 212 10.07 20.49 36.02
CA LEU A 212 11.52 20.50 36.19
C LEU A 212 12.23 21.50 35.28
N LEU A 213 11.54 22.03 34.25
CA LEU A 213 12.09 22.96 33.27
C LEU A 213 11.74 24.43 33.58
N ASP A 214 10.81 24.68 34.51
CA ASP A 214 10.45 26.00 35.08
C ASP A 214 11.31 26.41 36.30
#